data_AF-A0A4R1I5I0-F1
#
_entry.id   AF-A0A4R1I5I0-F1
#
_cell.length_a   1.000
_cell.length_b   1.000
_cell.length_c   1.000
_cell.angle_alpha   90.00
_cell.angle_beta   90.00
_cell.angle_gamma   90.00
#
_symmetry.space_group_name_H-M   'P 1'
#
loop_
_entity.id
_entity.type
_entity.pdbx_description
1 polymer ?
#
loop_
_entity_poly.entity_id
_entity_poly.type
_entity_poly.pdbx_seq_one_letter_code
_entity_poly.pdbx_strand_id
1 'polypeptide(L)' 'MKKTEDTARELCAIDLRNRNVNEADIPALVDRYWPVLANEIRQGIVDGVWPFSAEEIETMTAEYLELIKEP' A
#
# COMPACT_ATOMS: atom_id res chain seq x y z
N MET A 1 2.32 -11.10 -11.63
CA MET A 1 2.08 -9.92 -10.77
C MET A 1 0.90 -10.08 -9.82
N LYS A 2 -0.16 -10.80 -10.19
CA LYS A 2 -1.37 -11.00 -9.35
C LYS A 2 -1.09 -11.42 -7.90
N LYS A 3 -0.17 -12.36 -7.68
CA LYS A 3 0.21 -12.81 -6.32
C LYS A 3 0.77 -11.70 -5.43
N THR A 4 1.62 -10.81 -5.97
CA THR A 4 2.20 -9.70 -5.21
C THR A 4 1.13 -8.68 -4.82
N GLU A 5 0.23 -8.39 -5.75
CA GLU A 5 -0.89 -7.48 -5.55
C GLU A 5 -1.88 -8.02 -4.49
N ASP A 6 -2.28 -9.28 -4.58
CA ASP A 6 -3.14 -9.92 -3.57
C ASP A 6 -2.49 -9.90 -2.18
N THR A 7 -1.20 -10.25 -2.08
CA THR A 7 -0.47 -10.19 -0.80
C THR A 7 -0.35 -8.76 -0.27
N ALA A 8 -0.08 -7.78 -1.13
CA ALA A 8 0.02 -6.38 -0.72
C ALA A 8 -1.32 -5.82 -0.22
N ARG A 9 -2.43 -6.17 -0.87
CA ARG A 9 -3.78 -5.79 -0.42
C ARG A 9 -4.11 -6.40 0.94
N GLU A 10 -3.79 -7.67 1.13
CA GLU A 10 -4.04 -8.36 2.41
C GLU A 10 -3.24 -7.71 3.55
N LEU A 11 -1.95 -7.46 3.33
CA LEU A 11 -1.10 -6.77 4.30
C LEU A 11 -1.59 -5.34 4.60
N CYS A 12 -2.03 -4.61 3.58
CA CYS A 12 -2.53 -3.25 3.75
C CYS A 12 -3.81 -3.25 4.60
N ALA A 13 -4.73 -4.19 4.34
CA ALA A 13 -5.94 -4.34 5.14
C ALA A 13 -5.62 -4.71 6.61
N ILE A 14 -4.62 -5.56 6.85
CA ILE A 14 -4.18 -5.93 8.20
C ILE A 14 -3.59 -4.71 8.94
N ASP A 15 -2.72 -3.94 8.27
CA ASP A 15 -2.08 -2.77 8.88
C ASP A 15 -3.10 -1.68 9.22
N LEU A 16 -4.02 -1.37 8.31
CA LEU A 16 -5.11 -0.41 8.56
C LEU A 16 -6.03 -0.84 9.72
N ARG A 17 -6.37 -2.13 9.83
CA ARG A 17 -7.14 -2.66 10.96
C ARG A 17 -6.38 -2.52 12.28
N ASN A 18 -5.09 -2.85 12.29
CA ASN A 18 -4.25 -2.73 13.48
C ASN A 18 -4.13 -1.28 13.97
N ARG A 19 -4.27 -0.31 13.06
CA ARG A 19 -4.25 1.13 13.33
C ARG A 19 -5.61 1.72 13.72
N ASN A 20 -6.64 0.89 13.96
CA ASN A 20 -8.02 1.32 14.23
C ASN A 20 -8.62 2.23 13.14
N VAL A 21 -8.19 2.09 11.88
CA VAL A 21 -8.86 2.74 10.76
C VAL A 21 -10.27 2.16 10.65
N ASN A 22 -11.24 3.04 10.39
CA ASN A 22 -12.65 2.66 10.24
C ASN A 22 -12.82 1.61 9.15
N GLU A 23 -13.46 0.48 9.47
CA GLU A 23 -13.63 -0.65 8.54
C GLU A 23 -14.34 -0.28 7.25
N ALA A 24 -15.20 0.75 7.27
CA ALA A 24 -15.88 1.25 6.08
C ALA A 24 -14.91 1.88 5.06
N ASP A 25 -13.79 2.45 5.53
CA ASP A 25 -12.82 3.16 4.70
C ASP A 25 -11.71 2.23 4.20
N ILE A 26 -11.50 1.08 4.86
CA ILE A 26 -10.44 0.11 4.54
C ILE A 26 -10.44 -0.31 3.06
N PRO A 27 -11.56 -0.68 2.43
CA PRO A 27 -11.53 -1.10 1.02
C PRO A 27 -10.98 -0.02 0.08
N ALA A 28 -11.35 1.24 0.30
CA ALA A 28 -10.89 2.36 -0.52
C ALA A 28 -9.41 2.67 -0.27
N LEU A 29 -8.97 2.59 0.98
CA LEU A 29 -7.57 2.81 1.36
C LEU A 29 -6.66 1.68 0.86
N VAL A 30 -7.12 0.43 0.90
CA VAL A 30 -6.41 -0.72 0.33
C VAL A 30 -6.24 -0.56 -1.17
N ASP A 31 -7.29 -0.17 -1.90
CA ASP A 31 -7.21 0.05 -3.35
C ASP A 31 -6.22 1.17 -3.72
N ARG A 32 -6.10 2.17 -2.84
CA ARG A 32 -5.16 3.29 -3.01
C ARG A 32 -3.72 2.95 -2.63
N TYR A 33 -3.50 2.24 -1.52
CA TYR A 33 -2.16 2.10 -0.90
C TYR A 33 -1.52 0.71 -1.05
N TRP A 34 -2.21 -0.29 -1.61
CA TRP A 34 -1.56 -1.56 -1.95
C TRP A 34 -0.28 -1.43 -2.80
N PRO A 35 -0.10 -0.43 -3.70
CA PRO A 35 1.14 -0.28 -4.47
C PRO A 35 2.36 -0.01 -3.58
N VAL A 36 2.17 0.67 -2.44
CA VAL A 36 3.23 0.94 -1.46
C VAL A 36 3.77 -0.37 -0.90
N LEU A 37 2.88 -1.21 -0.35
CA LEU A 37 3.31 -2.51 0.20
C LEU A 37 3.81 -3.46 -0.87
N ALA A 38 3.23 -3.42 -2.08
CA ALA A 38 3.73 -4.21 -3.18
C ALA A 38 5.15 -3.80 -3.59
N ASN A 39 5.49 -2.51 -3.53
CA ASN A 39 6.84 -2.01 -3.75
C ASN A 39 7.81 -2.49 -2.64
N GLU A 40 7.37 -2.48 -1.38
CA GLU A 40 8.15 -3.02 -0.26
C GLU A 40 8.43 -4.52 -0.40
N ILE A 41 7.42 -5.33 -0.76
CA ILE A 41 7.57 -6.77 -1.02
C ILE A 41 8.55 -7.02 -2.17
N ARG A 42 8.55 -6.15 -3.19
CA ARG A 42 9.47 -6.20 -4.33
C ARG A 42 10.84 -5.59 -4.03
N GLN A 43 11.08 -5.08 -2.82
CA GLN A 43 12.29 -4.37 -2.43
C GLN A 43 12.68 -3.23 -3.39
N GLY A 44 11.69 -2.52 -3.95
CA GLY A 44 11.93 -1.43 -4.89
C GLY A 44 12.29 -1.86 -6.32
N ILE A 45 12.19 -3.16 -6.66
CA ILE A 45 12.43 -3.63 -8.03
C ILE A 45 11.21 -3.29 -8.92
N VAL A 46 11.37 -2.29 -9.77
CA VAL A 46 10.41 -1.94 -10.82
C VAL A 46 10.74 -2.78 -12.06
N ASP A 47 10.15 -3.98 -12.19
CA ASP A 47 10.09 -4.62 -13.51
C ASP A 47 9.18 -3.74 -14.37
N GLY A 48 9.56 -3.41 -15.62
CA GLY A 48 8.84 -2.50 -16.53
C GLY A 48 7.39 -2.89 -16.90
N VAL A 49 6.77 -3.80 -16.15
CA VAL A 49 5.36 -4.18 -16.15
C VAL A 49 4.62 -3.51 -14.96
N TRP A 50 5.33 -2.83 -14.06
CA TRP A 50 4.75 -2.12 -12.92
C TRP A 50 4.10 -0.81 -13.39
N PRO A 51 2.81 -0.58 -13.11
CA PRO A 51 2.09 0.55 -13.67
C PRO A 51 2.32 1.87 -12.90
N PHE A 52 3.08 1.85 -11.81
CA PHE A 52 3.38 3.02 -10.98
C PHE A 52 4.84 3.45 -11.16
N SER A 53 5.08 4.74 -11.29
CA SER A 53 6.42 5.32 -11.24
C SER A 53 6.97 5.34 -9.81
N ALA A 54 8.30 5.48 -9.68
CA ALA A 54 8.94 5.60 -8.37
C ALA A 54 8.44 6.83 -7.58
N GLU A 55 8.19 7.96 -8.25
CA GLU A 55 7.68 9.20 -7.66
C GLU A 55 6.24 9.04 -7.11
N GLU A 56 5.38 8.32 -7.85
CA GLU A 56 4.03 7.99 -7.38
C GLU A 56 4.08 7.11 -6.13
N ILE A 57 4.98 6.11 -6.10
CA ILE A 57 5.15 5.26 -4.93
C ILE A 57 5.69 6.05 -3.74
N GLU A 58 6.66 6.93 -3.92
CA GLU A 58 7.16 7.80 -2.84
C GLU A 58 6.06 8.70 -2.28
N THR A 59 5.25 9.30 -3.15
CA THR A 59 4.11 10.14 -2.75
C THR A 59 3.09 9.34 -1.95
N MET A 60 2.65 8.18 -2.46
CA MET A 60 1.72 7.30 -1.76
C MET A 60 2.29 6.80 -0.44
N THR A 61 3.59 6.55 -0.38
CA THR A 61 4.28 6.11 0.85
C THR A 61 4.23 7.20 1.91
N ALA A 62 4.48 8.46 1.54
CA ALA A 62 4.36 9.59 2.47
C ALA A 62 2.93 9.73 3.00
N GLU A 63 1.92 9.72 2.11
CA GLU A 63 0.50 9.78 2.51
C GLU A 63 0.09 8.61 3.41
N TYR A 64 0.54 7.39 3.08
CA TYR A 64 0.26 6.19 3.86
C TYR A 64 0.89 6.25 5.24
N LEU A 65 2.15 6.71 5.34
CA LEU A 65 2.85 6.88 6.61
C LEU A 65 2.19 7.95 7.49
N GLU A 66 1.65 9.02 6.91
CA GLU A 66 0.86 10.01 7.67
C GLU A 66 -0.47 9.42 8.15
N LEU A 67 -1.14 8.62 7.33
CA LEU A 67 -2.40 7.96 7.68
C LEU A 67 -2.25 6.99 8.86
N ILE A 68 -1.13 6.27 8.90
CA ILE A 68 -0.88 5.28 9.95
C ILE A 68 -0.07 5.84 11.12
N LYS A 69 0.48 7.06 11.02
CA LYS A 69 1.23 7.66 12.13
C LYS A 69 0.30 7.88 13.32
N GLU A 70 0.66 7.30 14.46
CA GLU A 70 -0.01 7.59 15.73
C GLU A 70 0.13 9.09 16.07
N PRO A 71 -0.89 9.72 16.69
CA PRO A 71 -0.76 11.06 17.26
C PRO A 71 0.26 11.13 18.42
#